data_AF-A0A497KX75-F1
#
_entry.id   AF-A0A497KX75-F1
#
_cell.length_a   1.000
_cell.length_b   1.000
_cell.length_c   1.000
_cell.angle_alpha   90.00
_cell.angle_beta   90.00
_cell.angle_gamma   90.00
#
_symmetry.space_group_name_H-M   'P 1'
#
loop_
_entity.id
_entity.type
_entity.pdbx_description
1 polymer ?
#
loop_
_entity_poly.entity_id
_entity_poly.type
_entity_poly.pdbx_seq_one_letter_code
_entity_poly.pdbx_strand_id
1 'polypeptide(L)'
;MGIKGVKVKFDELETAIGRFKGLEISIGRVVEEIPEEPIGPTPFPGIAELRDWDLKLLRRYRPFYMPFCDLCCLCTFGKCDLTQGKRGACGLDMAAQQSRIVLLACCIGAATHIGHARHLVEHLIEKYGRETPINIGEDAVEIDMPVTTLVTGVKPKTLGDLEMVLDYCEEQLTHLLSCCHTGMEGNNLDFESKVFHAGMIDQVGMEIADAAQISAYGFPRA
;
A
#
# COMPACT_ATOMS: atom_id res chain seq x y z
N MET A 1 -11.80 -4.21 -13.59
CA MET A 1 -12.59 -3.49 -12.57
C MET A 1 -12.27 -2.01 -12.69
N GLY A 2 -13.06 -1.27 -13.46
CA GLY A 2 -13.08 0.19 -13.43
C GLY A 2 -13.82 0.71 -12.21
N ILE A 3 -13.36 1.84 -11.65
CA ILE A 3 -13.96 2.50 -10.49
C ILE A 3 -14.63 3.77 -11.01
N LYS A 4 -15.95 3.88 -10.90
CA LYS A 4 -16.65 5.13 -11.23
C LYS A 4 -17.37 5.69 -10.02
N GLY A 5 -17.33 7.01 -9.92
CA GLY A 5 -18.24 7.77 -9.06
C GLY A 5 -19.59 7.94 -9.75
N VAL A 6 -20.69 7.68 -9.05
CA VAL A 6 -22.04 7.91 -9.58
C VAL A 6 -22.61 9.17 -8.96
N LYS A 7 -22.87 10.19 -9.78
CA LYS A 7 -23.55 11.42 -9.36
C LYS A 7 -24.98 11.42 -9.87
N VAL A 8 -25.94 11.50 -8.95
CA VAL A 8 -27.37 11.65 -9.26
C VAL A 8 -27.85 12.98 -8.70
N LYS A 9 -28.41 13.82 -9.56
CA LYS A 9 -29.01 15.11 -9.18
C LYS A 9 -30.53 15.02 -9.23
N PHE A 10 -31.18 15.47 -8.17
CA PHE A 10 -32.62 15.60 -8.06
C PHE A 10 -32.98 17.07 -7.85
N ASP A 11 -33.71 17.66 -8.79
CA ASP A 11 -34.21 19.03 -8.65
C ASP A 11 -35.20 19.14 -7.48
N GLU A 12 -36.01 18.09 -7.27
CA GLU A 12 -36.95 17.97 -6.16
C GLU A 12 -37.20 16.49 -5.80
N LEU A 13 -37.06 16.14 -4.51
CA LEU A 13 -37.27 14.79 -3.99
C LEU A 13 -38.26 14.84 -2.81
N GLU A 14 -39.40 14.18 -2.97
CA GLU A 14 -40.40 14.04 -1.91
C GLU A 14 -40.30 12.65 -1.28
N THR A 15 -40.11 12.62 0.04
CA THR A 15 -39.91 11.38 0.82
C THR A 15 -40.86 11.37 2.01
N ALA A 16 -41.01 10.22 2.67
CA ALA A 16 -41.82 10.11 3.89
C ALA A 16 -41.37 11.03 5.05
N ILE A 17 -40.13 11.54 4.99
CA ILE A 17 -39.52 12.42 6.00
C ILE A 17 -39.48 13.90 5.57
N GLY A 18 -39.92 14.24 4.36
CA GLY A 18 -40.01 15.61 3.89
C GLY A 18 -39.67 15.81 2.41
N ARG A 19 -39.75 17.07 1.98
CA ARG A 19 -39.51 17.53 0.60
C ARG A 19 -38.18 18.27 0.53
N PHE A 20 -37.26 17.77 -0.29
CA PHE A 20 -35.92 18.30 -0.48
C PHE A 20 -35.80 18.91 -1.88
N LYS A 21 -35.21 20.11 -2.02
CA LYS A 21 -34.95 20.77 -3.30
C LYS A 21 -33.44 20.85 -3.56
N GLY A 22 -33.03 20.57 -4.79
CA GLY A 22 -31.62 20.63 -5.21
C GLY A 22 -30.72 19.60 -4.53
N LEU A 23 -31.21 18.36 -4.37
CA LEU A 23 -30.47 17.29 -3.72
C LEU A 23 -29.47 16.65 -4.71
N GLU A 24 -28.19 16.68 -4.38
CA GLU A 24 -27.14 15.95 -5.11
C GLU A 24 -26.68 14.75 -4.28
N ILE A 25 -26.89 13.54 -4.80
CA ILE A 25 -26.41 12.29 -4.20
C ILE A 25 -25.18 11.87 -5.00
N SER A 26 -24.03 11.86 -4.34
CA SER A 26 -22.81 11.24 -4.86
C SER A 26 -22.64 9.88 -4.18
N ILE A 27 -22.90 8.81 -4.92
CA ILE A 27 -22.47 7.48 -4.52
C ILE A 27 -20.99 7.41 -4.89
N GLY A 28 -20.16 7.07 -3.91
CA GLY A 28 -18.71 6.99 -4.05
C GLY A 28 -18.28 5.91 -5.05
N ARG A 29 -17.42 5.00 -4.62
CA ARG A 29 -16.81 4.01 -5.50
C ARG A 29 -17.83 2.92 -5.88
N VAL A 30 -18.26 2.89 -7.13
CA VAL A 30 -19.06 1.80 -7.71
C VAL A 30 -18.16 0.95 -8.60
N VAL A 31 -18.12 -0.35 -8.30
CA VAL A 31 -17.38 -1.34 -9.08
C VAL A 31 -18.32 -1.87 -10.16
N GLU A 32 -18.13 -1.44 -11.41
CA GLU A 32 -19.07 -1.74 -12.51
C GLU A 32 -18.77 -3.03 -13.28
N GLU A 33 -17.59 -3.64 -13.13
CA GLU A 33 -17.19 -4.77 -13.97
C GLU A 33 -17.20 -6.11 -13.24
N ILE A 34 -17.90 -7.08 -13.83
CA ILE A 34 -17.70 -8.50 -13.57
C ILE A 34 -16.28 -8.84 -14.07
N PRO A 35 -15.37 -9.29 -13.21
CA PRO A 35 -14.02 -9.65 -13.62
C PRO A 35 -14.05 -10.76 -14.68
N GLU A 36 -13.35 -10.58 -15.80
CA GLU A 36 -13.15 -11.64 -16.82
C GLU A 36 -12.41 -12.84 -16.22
N GLU A 37 -11.50 -12.58 -15.28
CA GLU A 37 -10.78 -13.58 -14.51
C GLU A 37 -11.18 -13.50 -13.04
N PRO A 38 -11.29 -14.65 -12.34
CA PRO A 38 -11.62 -14.65 -10.92
C PRO A 38 -10.54 -13.92 -10.13
N ILE A 39 -10.97 -13.00 -9.26
CA ILE A 39 -10.07 -12.30 -8.35
C ILE A 39 -9.43 -13.33 -7.42
N GLY A 40 -8.12 -13.16 -7.18
CA GLY A 40 -7.38 -13.98 -6.22
C GLY A 40 -7.98 -13.90 -4.81
N PRO A 41 -7.50 -14.75 -3.88
CA PRO A 41 -8.11 -14.89 -2.57
C PRO A 41 -7.92 -13.67 -1.65
N THR A 42 -6.97 -12.78 -1.94
CA THR A 42 -6.53 -11.69 -1.04
C THR A 42 -6.31 -10.37 -1.80
N PRO A 43 -7.36 -9.76 -2.39
CA PRO A 43 -7.25 -8.41 -2.95
C PRO A 43 -7.16 -7.38 -1.81
N PHE A 44 -6.31 -6.36 -1.99
CA PHE A 44 -6.02 -5.34 -0.97
C PHE A 44 -5.61 -5.95 0.37
N PRO A 45 -4.58 -6.82 0.40
CA PRO A 45 -4.29 -7.58 1.60
C PRO A 45 -3.90 -6.67 2.75
N GLY A 46 -4.39 -6.95 3.95
CA GLY A 46 -3.87 -6.36 5.18
C GLY A 46 -2.49 -6.92 5.56
N ILE A 47 -1.79 -6.25 6.48
CA ILE A 47 -0.43 -6.63 6.95
C ILE A 47 -0.27 -8.06 7.52
N ALA A 48 -1.37 -8.78 7.74
CA ALA A 48 -1.37 -10.14 8.29
C ALA A 48 -1.88 -11.20 7.29
N GLU A 49 -2.48 -10.81 6.17
CA GLU A 49 -3.19 -11.75 5.28
C GLU A 49 -2.25 -12.68 4.52
N LEU A 50 -1.06 -12.18 4.15
CA LEU A 50 -0.05 -12.97 3.44
C LEU A 50 0.90 -13.73 4.37
N ARG A 51 0.72 -13.61 5.70
CA ARG A 51 1.61 -14.17 6.71
C ARG A 51 1.85 -15.67 6.54
N ASP A 52 0.82 -16.43 6.20
CA ASP A 52 0.96 -17.88 6.01
C ASP A 52 1.84 -18.24 4.81
N TRP A 53 1.82 -17.41 3.77
CA TRP A 53 2.72 -17.54 2.63
C TRP A 53 4.14 -17.11 3.00
N ASP A 54 4.27 -15.97 3.68
CA ASP A 54 5.57 -15.43 4.13
C ASP A 54 6.30 -16.41 5.04
N LEU A 55 5.60 -17.04 5.98
CA LEU A 55 6.19 -18.04 6.87
C LEU A 55 6.61 -19.33 6.15
N LYS A 56 6.00 -19.66 5.00
CA LYS A 56 6.51 -20.76 4.15
C LYS A 56 7.86 -20.38 3.55
N LEU A 57 8.01 -19.13 3.09
CA LEU A 57 9.29 -18.62 2.58
C LEU A 57 10.34 -18.56 3.68
N LEU A 58 10.03 -17.97 4.84
CA LEU A 58 10.95 -17.81 5.97
C LEU A 58 11.37 -19.14 6.61
N ARG A 59 10.54 -20.19 6.49
CA ARG A 59 10.92 -21.54 6.92
C ARG A 59 12.03 -22.13 6.05
N ARG A 60 11.99 -21.86 4.74
CA ARG A 60 12.99 -22.32 3.77
C ARG A 60 14.23 -21.42 3.78
N TYR A 61 14.01 -20.12 3.71
CA TYR A 61 15.04 -19.09 3.71
C TYR A 61 15.05 -18.41 5.07
N ARG A 62 15.72 -19.04 6.03
CA ARG A 62 15.72 -18.57 7.42
C ARG A 62 16.46 -17.23 7.51
N PRO A 63 15.86 -16.23 8.17
CA PRO A 63 16.55 -14.98 8.48
C PRO A 63 17.83 -15.25 9.26
N PHE A 64 18.88 -14.50 8.93
CA PHE A 64 20.13 -14.52 9.65
C PHE A 64 20.34 -13.16 10.32
N TYR A 65 20.38 -13.17 11.66
CA TYR A 65 20.42 -11.98 12.49
C TYR A 65 21.85 -11.64 12.89
N MET A 66 22.47 -10.69 12.17
CA MET A 66 23.78 -10.14 12.49
C MET A 66 23.62 -8.69 12.99
N PRO A 67 23.69 -8.44 14.32
CA PRO A 67 23.47 -7.11 14.85
C PRO A 67 24.54 -6.13 14.39
N PHE A 68 24.13 -5.00 13.82
CA PHE A 68 25.01 -3.85 13.59
C PHE A 68 25.19 -3.00 14.87
N CYS A 69 24.31 -3.18 15.86
CA CYS A 69 24.30 -2.49 17.13
C CYS A 69 23.75 -3.43 18.21
N ASP A 70 24.41 -3.48 19.37
CA ASP A 70 24.03 -4.33 20.49
C ASP A 70 22.94 -3.72 21.39
N LEU A 71 22.52 -2.48 21.10
CA LEU A 71 21.62 -1.70 21.93
C LEU A 71 20.31 -1.36 21.21
N CYS A 72 19.21 -1.33 21.96
CA CYS A 72 17.96 -0.71 21.53
C CYS A 72 17.83 0.70 22.15
N CYS A 73 17.61 1.71 21.29
CA CYS A 73 17.50 3.12 21.67
C CYS A 73 16.17 3.78 21.23
N LEU A 74 15.13 2.99 20.92
CA LEU A 74 13.91 3.49 20.26
C LEU A 74 12.86 4.13 21.20
N CYS A 75 13.10 4.18 22.50
CA CYS A 75 12.20 4.83 23.46
C CYS A 75 12.93 5.26 24.74
N THR A 76 12.20 5.93 25.62
CA THR A 76 12.71 6.50 26.88
C THR A 76 12.96 5.48 27.98
N PHE A 77 12.54 4.21 27.82
CA PHE A 77 12.97 3.12 28.72
C PHE A 77 14.41 2.67 28.44
N GLY A 78 14.93 2.93 27.24
CA GLY A 78 16.29 2.61 26.85
C GLY A 78 17.33 3.65 27.29
N LYS A 79 18.62 3.46 27.00
CA LYS A 79 19.20 2.42 26.12
C LYS A 79 19.17 1.02 26.76
N CYS A 80 18.65 0.02 26.04
CA CYS A 80 18.62 -1.38 26.48
C CYS A 80 19.78 -2.17 25.87
N ASP A 81 20.58 -2.85 26.69
CA ASP A 81 21.59 -3.83 26.26
C ASP A 81 20.94 -5.19 25.95
N LEU A 82 21.09 -5.66 24.71
CA LEU A 82 20.50 -6.91 24.22
C LEU A 82 21.54 -8.03 24.04
N THR A 83 22.79 -7.82 24.47
CA THR A 83 23.84 -8.84 24.40
C THR A 83 23.52 -10.05 25.28
N GLN A 84 24.15 -11.19 24.99
CA GLN A 84 24.05 -12.41 25.81
C GLN A 84 22.61 -12.92 26.02
N GLY A 85 21.72 -12.69 25.05
CA GLY A 85 20.31 -13.13 25.13
C GLY A 85 19.46 -12.29 26.09
N LYS A 86 19.94 -11.12 26.51
CA LYS A 86 19.14 -10.15 27.27
C LYS A 86 17.96 -9.66 26.46
N ARG A 87 16.95 -9.19 27.17
CA ARG A 87 15.76 -8.54 26.62
C ARG A 87 15.73 -7.09 27.05
N GLY A 88 15.21 -6.24 26.19
CA GLY A 88 14.96 -4.84 26.53
C GLY A 88 13.86 -4.72 27.58
N ALA A 89 13.69 -3.51 28.13
CA ALA A 89 12.68 -3.24 29.16
C ALA A 89 11.24 -3.60 28.71
N CYS A 90 10.96 -3.58 27.40
CA CYS A 90 9.68 -3.98 26.82
C CYS A 90 9.59 -5.47 26.44
N GLY A 91 10.62 -6.27 26.70
CA GLY A 91 10.64 -7.71 26.43
C GLY A 91 11.20 -8.14 25.07
N LEU A 92 11.48 -7.21 24.15
CA LEU A 92 12.12 -7.50 22.87
C LEU A 92 13.52 -8.08 23.05
N ASP A 93 13.84 -9.12 22.29
CA ASP A 93 15.20 -9.67 22.18
C ASP A 93 15.96 -9.06 20.99
N MET A 94 17.21 -9.47 20.81
CA MET A 94 18.08 -8.99 19.75
C MET A 94 17.54 -9.27 18.34
N ALA A 95 16.98 -10.46 18.11
CA ALA A 95 16.50 -10.86 16.79
C ALA A 95 15.26 -10.03 16.39
N ALA A 96 14.30 -9.88 17.30
CA ALA A 96 13.13 -9.06 17.06
C ALA A 96 13.49 -7.57 16.92
N GLN A 97 14.46 -7.06 17.71
CA GLN A 97 14.95 -5.70 17.54
C GLN A 97 15.60 -5.47 16.16
N GLN A 98 16.40 -6.41 15.66
CA GLN A 98 16.98 -6.29 14.31
C GLN A 98 15.90 -6.31 13.23
N SER A 99 14.98 -7.26 13.33
CA SER A 99 13.86 -7.37 12.38
C SER A 99 13.04 -6.07 12.36
N ARG A 100 12.83 -5.45 13.53
CA ARG A 100 12.17 -4.15 13.67
C ARG A 100 12.93 -3.01 12.99
N ILE A 101 14.27 -2.99 13.08
CA ILE A 101 15.07 -1.99 12.36
C ILE A 101 14.99 -2.21 10.84
N VAL A 102 14.97 -3.46 10.38
CA VAL A 102 14.79 -3.77 8.95
C VAL A 102 13.40 -3.31 8.48
N LEU A 103 12.34 -3.59 9.24
CA LEU A 103 11.00 -3.08 8.92
C LEU A 103 10.98 -1.55 8.85
N LEU A 104 11.62 -0.84 9.79
CA LEU A 104 11.76 0.61 9.73
C LEU A 104 12.46 1.06 8.44
N ALA A 105 13.54 0.40 8.04
CA ALA A 105 14.26 0.72 6.81
C ALA A 105 13.38 0.48 5.56
N CYS A 106 12.62 -0.61 5.52
CA CYS A 106 11.68 -0.89 4.43
C CYS A 106 10.52 0.11 4.41
N CYS A 107 9.98 0.52 5.55
CA CYS A 107 8.98 1.58 5.64
C CYS A 107 9.53 2.92 5.11
N ILE A 108 10.81 3.25 5.37
CA ILE A 108 11.43 4.46 4.80
C ILE A 108 11.49 4.38 3.26
N GLY A 109 11.86 3.22 2.71
CA GLY A 109 11.85 2.97 1.26
C GLY A 109 10.45 3.12 0.67
N ALA A 110 9.50 2.35 1.21
CA ALA A 110 8.10 2.39 0.78
C ALA A 110 7.49 3.80 0.88
N ALA A 111 7.72 4.53 1.98
CA ALA A 111 7.28 5.90 2.13
C ALA A 111 7.84 6.84 1.05
N THR A 112 9.07 6.59 0.59
CA THR A 112 9.71 7.39 -0.45
C THR A 112 8.98 7.22 -1.79
N HIS A 113 8.76 5.99 -2.23
CA HIS A 113 8.11 5.74 -3.52
C HIS A 113 6.61 6.03 -3.48
N ILE A 114 5.91 5.68 -2.39
CA ILE A 114 4.49 6.00 -2.21
C ILE A 114 4.28 7.52 -2.15
N GLY A 115 5.09 8.25 -1.38
CA GLY A 115 5.02 9.70 -1.30
C GLY A 115 5.34 10.39 -2.62
N HIS A 116 6.32 9.87 -3.38
CA HIS A 116 6.61 10.32 -4.73
C HIS A 116 5.41 10.13 -5.66
N ALA A 117 4.82 8.92 -5.67
CA ALA A 117 3.65 8.59 -6.47
C ALA A 117 2.45 9.48 -6.14
N ARG A 118 2.15 9.68 -4.84
CA ARG A 118 1.06 10.55 -4.37
C ARG A 118 1.20 11.97 -4.91
N HIS A 119 2.34 12.59 -4.66
CA HIS A 119 2.59 13.97 -5.12
C HIS A 119 2.50 14.08 -6.65
N LEU A 120 3.07 13.12 -7.38
CA LEU A 120 3.03 13.11 -8.84
C LEU A 120 1.60 12.96 -9.38
N VAL A 121 0.83 12.00 -8.87
CA VAL A 121 -0.55 11.76 -9.31
C VAL A 121 -1.43 12.97 -9.04
N GLU A 122 -1.35 13.59 -7.85
CA GLU A 122 -2.09 14.83 -7.54
C GLU A 122 -1.75 15.94 -8.52
N HIS A 123 -0.46 16.20 -8.74
CA HIS A 123 0.00 17.22 -9.68
C HIS A 123 -0.47 16.95 -11.13
N LEU A 124 -0.42 15.70 -11.58
CA LEU A 124 -0.86 15.33 -12.93
C LEU A 124 -2.37 15.43 -13.10
N ILE A 125 -3.15 15.07 -12.07
CA ILE A 125 -4.61 15.26 -12.06
C ILE A 125 -4.95 16.74 -12.11
N GLU A 126 -4.28 17.61 -11.35
CA GLU A 126 -4.49 19.05 -11.40
C GLU A 126 -4.19 19.63 -12.79
N LYS A 127 -3.12 19.13 -13.44
CA LYS A 127 -2.62 19.68 -14.71
C LYS A 127 -3.34 19.15 -15.94
N TYR A 128 -3.66 17.86 -15.98
CA TYR A 128 -4.19 17.17 -17.16
C TYR A 128 -5.63 16.66 -16.97
N GLY A 129 -6.12 16.64 -15.72
CA GLY A 129 -7.46 16.19 -15.38
C GLY A 129 -7.49 14.73 -14.93
N ARG A 130 -8.46 14.43 -14.05
CA ARG A 130 -8.65 13.11 -13.43
C ARG A 130 -8.91 11.99 -14.44
N GLU A 131 -9.57 12.32 -15.56
CA GLU A 131 -9.92 11.39 -16.65
C GLU A 131 -8.77 11.13 -17.64
N THR A 132 -7.56 11.65 -17.38
CA THR A 132 -6.39 11.37 -18.23
C THR A 132 -6.13 9.87 -18.26
N PRO A 133 -6.08 9.23 -19.45
CA PRO A 133 -5.96 7.79 -19.56
C PRO A 133 -4.58 7.30 -19.14
N ILE A 134 -4.53 6.13 -18.50
CA ILE A 134 -3.30 5.37 -18.31
C ILE A 134 -2.96 4.69 -19.63
N ASN A 135 -1.73 4.92 -20.12
CA ASN A 135 -1.20 4.32 -21.33
C ASN A 135 0.33 4.20 -21.19
N ILE A 136 0.79 2.97 -20.93
CA ILE A 136 2.20 2.65 -20.75
C ILE A 136 2.83 1.92 -21.95
N GLY A 137 2.03 1.60 -22.96
CA GLY A 137 2.42 0.75 -24.09
C GLY A 137 1.42 0.78 -25.24
N GLU A 138 1.84 0.27 -26.39
CA GLU A 138 0.98 0.09 -27.56
C GLU A 138 0.31 -1.31 -27.57
N ASP A 139 -0.19 -1.75 -28.72
CA ASP A 139 -1.04 -2.94 -28.92
C ASP A 139 -0.45 -4.27 -28.40
N ALA A 140 0.84 -4.32 -28.05
CA ALA A 140 1.51 -5.51 -27.50
C ALA A 140 1.43 -5.62 -25.97
N VAL A 141 0.95 -4.59 -25.26
CA VAL A 141 0.79 -4.60 -23.80
C VAL A 141 -0.64 -5.02 -23.44
N GLU A 142 -0.79 -6.27 -22.98
CA GLU A 142 -2.10 -6.81 -22.56
C GLU A 142 -2.49 -6.40 -21.12
N ILE A 143 -1.49 -6.04 -20.29
CA ILE A 143 -1.68 -5.67 -18.88
C ILE A 143 -0.83 -4.43 -18.56
N ASP A 144 -1.49 -3.29 -18.40
CA ASP A 144 -0.82 -2.00 -18.15
C ASP A 144 -0.15 -1.90 -16.77
N MET A 145 -0.74 -2.52 -15.73
CA MET A 145 -0.28 -2.34 -14.35
C MET A 145 -0.32 -3.68 -13.59
N PRO A 146 0.54 -4.64 -13.95
CA PRO A 146 0.46 -6.01 -13.43
C PRO A 146 0.62 -6.12 -11.92
N VAL A 147 1.48 -5.31 -11.28
CA VAL A 147 1.69 -5.37 -9.83
C VAL A 147 0.45 -4.84 -9.10
N THR A 148 -0.06 -3.69 -9.52
CA THR A 148 -1.28 -3.08 -8.98
C THR A 148 -2.46 -4.03 -9.14
N THR A 149 -2.66 -4.59 -10.33
CA THR A 149 -3.74 -5.54 -10.59
C THR A 149 -3.61 -6.82 -9.78
N LEU A 150 -2.39 -7.34 -9.61
CA LEU A 150 -2.17 -8.53 -8.78
C LEU A 150 -2.51 -8.28 -7.30
N VAL A 151 -2.07 -7.15 -6.74
CA VAL A 151 -2.24 -6.85 -5.31
C VAL A 151 -3.67 -6.44 -4.98
N THR A 152 -4.32 -5.68 -5.87
CA THR A 152 -5.61 -5.04 -5.56
C THR A 152 -6.80 -5.62 -6.32
N GLY A 153 -6.56 -6.33 -7.43
CA GLY A 153 -7.59 -6.70 -8.40
C GLY A 153 -8.11 -5.53 -9.25
N VAL A 154 -7.64 -4.30 -9.00
CA VAL A 154 -8.02 -3.11 -9.77
C VAL A 154 -7.24 -3.08 -11.09
N LYS A 155 -7.92 -2.68 -12.17
CA LYS A 155 -7.29 -2.41 -13.47
C LYS A 155 -7.46 -0.92 -13.75
N PRO A 156 -6.53 -0.05 -13.28
CA PRO A 156 -6.67 1.40 -13.44
C PRO A 156 -6.75 1.78 -14.92
N LYS A 157 -7.63 2.72 -15.26
CA LYS A 157 -7.78 3.24 -16.64
C LYS A 157 -7.53 4.73 -16.74
N THR A 158 -7.65 5.45 -15.64
CA THR A 158 -7.40 6.88 -15.55
C THR A 158 -6.48 7.22 -14.38
N LEU A 159 -5.89 8.42 -14.38
CA LEU A 159 -5.12 8.91 -13.23
C LEU A 159 -5.95 8.90 -11.94
N GLY A 160 -7.26 9.19 -12.02
CA GLY A 160 -8.15 9.16 -10.85
C GLY A 160 -8.39 7.79 -10.24
N ASP A 161 -8.16 6.71 -10.99
CA ASP A 161 -8.27 5.35 -10.45
C ASP A 161 -7.09 5.02 -9.53
N LEU A 162 -5.93 5.66 -9.75
CA LEU A 162 -4.71 5.45 -8.98
C LEU A 162 -4.84 5.93 -7.53
N GLU A 163 -5.67 6.95 -7.28
CA GLU A 163 -5.85 7.52 -5.93
C GLU A 163 -6.33 6.46 -4.93
N MET A 164 -7.25 5.56 -5.32
CA MET A 164 -7.71 4.49 -4.43
C MET A 164 -6.58 3.55 -4.02
N VAL A 165 -5.71 3.21 -4.97
CA VAL A 165 -4.61 2.28 -4.71
C VAL A 165 -3.55 2.93 -3.83
N LEU A 166 -3.30 4.23 -4.04
CA LEU A 166 -2.42 5.01 -3.17
C LEU A 166 -2.97 5.14 -1.75
N ASP A 167 -4.29 5.36 -1.58
CA ASP A 167 -4.92 5.41 -0.26
C ASP A 167 -4.65 4.10 0.51
N TYR A 168 -4.79 2.95 -0.17
CA TYR A 168 -4.47 1.64 0.41
C TYR A 168 -2.99 1.53 0.80
N CYS A 169 -2.07 1.93 -0.08
CA CYS A 169 -0.64 1.85 0.20
C CYS A 169 -0.25 2.73 1.41
N GLU A 170 -0.81 3.92 1.52
CA GLU A 170 -0.60 4.85 2.63
C GLU A 170 -1.18 4.32 3.95
N GLU A 171 -2.34 3.68 3.90
CA GLU A 171 -2.95 2.98 5.04
C GLU A 171 -2.06 1.82 5.52
N GLN A 172 -1.63 0.94 4.61
CA GLN A 172 -0.77 -0.19 4.96
C GLN A 172 0.59 0.28 5.50
N LEU A 173 1.20 1.31 4.90
CA LEU A 173 2.43 1.92 5.41
C LEU A 173 2.25 2.42 6.85
N THR A 174 1.12 3.04 7.15
CA THR A 174 0.79 3.51 8.52
C THR A 174 0.69 2.34 9.49
N HIS A 175 0.03 1.25 9.10
CA HIS A 175 -0.06 0.03 9.91
C HIS A 175 1.32 -0.61 10.15
N LEU A 176 2.17 -0.70 9.14
CA LEU A 176 3.53 -1.22 9.27
C LEU A 176 4.40 -0.37 10.20
N LEU A 177 4.36 0.96 10.03
CA LEU A 177 5.12 1.88 10.88
C LEU A 177 4.66 1.80 12.34
N SER A 178 3.35 1.65 12.57
CA SER A 178 2.80 1.47 13.93
C SER A 178 3.38 0.24 14.63
N CYS A 179 3.64 -0.86 13.89
CA CYS A 179 4.23 -2.08 14.45
C CYS A 179 5.67 -1.88 14.96
N CYS A 180 6.35 -0.82 14.52
CA CYS A 180 7.71 -0.49 14.97
C CYS A 180 7.75 0.23 16.32
N HIS A 181 6.61 0.70 16.84
CA HIS A 181 6.58 1.38 18.13
C HIS A 181 6.91 0.41 19.29
N THR A 182 7.39 0.95 20.40
CA THR A 182 7.66 0.15 21.61
C THR A 182 6.38 -0.48 22.14
N GLY A 183 6.44 -1.78 22.48
CA GLY A 183 5.30 -2.53 23.03
C GLY A 183 4.34 -3.11 21.97
N MET A 184 4.70 -3.04 20.70
CA MET A 184 3.90 -3.56 19.59
C MET A 184 4.36 -4.98 19.20
N GLU A 185 4.74 -5.22 17.95
CA GLU A 185 5.19 -6.54 17.51
C GLU A 185 6.43 -7.00 18.29
N GLY A 186 6.41 -8.27 18.69
CA GLY A 186 7.43 -8.89 19.55
C GLY A 186 8.05 -10.13 18.94
N ASN A 187 7.50 -10.64 17.83
CA ASN A 187 8.00 -11.80 17.13
C ASN A 187 8.85 -11.39 15.92
N ASN A 188 10.08 -11.90 15.84
CA ASN A 188 11.01 -11.58 14.77
C ASN A 188 10.50 -12.03 13.39
N LEU A 189 9.89 -13.22 13.26
CA LEU A 189 9.37 -13.69 11.98
C LEU A 189 8.12 -12.91 11.54
N ASP A 190 7.32 -12.41 12.48
CA ASP A 190 6.18 -11.56 12.17
C ASP A 190 6.60 -10.15 11.76
N PHE A 191 7.78 -9.67 12.19
CA PHE A 191 8.42 -8.50 11.60
C PHE A 191 8.89 -8.80 10.16
N GLU A 192 9.51 -9.95 9.89
CA GLU A 192 9.96 -10.28 8.53
C GLU A 192 8.80 -10.45 7.53
N SER A 193 7.66 -11.02 7.96
CA SER A 193 6.44 -11.06 7.15
C SER A 193 5.95 -9.64 6.81
N LYS A 194 6.00 -8.72 7.79
CA LYS A 194 5.69 -7.29 7.56
C LYS A 194 6.72 -6.61 6.64
N VAL A 195 7.98 -7.04 6.64
CA VAL A 195 9.00 -6.57 5.68
C VAL A 195 8.62 -6.96 4.25
N PHE A 196 8.15 -8.20 4.03
CA PHE A 196 7.64 -8.60 2.71
C PHE A 196 6.43 -7.78 2.30
N HIS A 197 5.51 -7.51 3.22
CA HIS A 197 4.36 -6.64 2.97
C HIS A 197 4.78 -5.21 2.59
N ALA A 198 5.77 -4.63 3.29
CA ALA A 198 6.34 -3.32 2.96
C ALA A 198 6.92 -3.30 1.54
N GLY A 199 7.67 -4.34 1.14
CA GLY A 199 8.23 -4.46 -0.21
C GLY A 199 7.16 -4.63 -1.29
N MET A 200 6.05 -5.30 -0.98
CA MET A 200 4.92 -5.44 -1.91
C MET A 200 4.25 -4.09 -2.20
N ILE A 201 3.91 -3.31 -1.16
CA ILE A 201 3.30 -1.98 -1.36
C ILE A 201 4.28 -0.97 -1.96
N ASP A 202 5.59 -1.14 -1.71
CA ASP A 202 6.63 -0.35 -2.37
C ASP A 202 6.62 -0.53 -3.89
N GLN A 203 6.50 -1.78 -4.36
CA GLN A 203 6.37 -2.05 -5.80
C GLN A 203 5.10 -1.45 -6.41
N VAL A 204 3.97 -1.48 -5.68
CA VAL A 204 2.75 -0.82 -6.13
C VAL A 204 2.97 0.70 -6.27
N GLY A 205 3.59 1.33 -5.26
CA GLY A 205 3.92 2.76 -5.32
C GLY A 205 4.83 3.12 -6.50
N MET A 206 5.87 2.32 -6.76
CA MET A 206 6.77 2.52 -7.91
C MET A 206 6.03 2.38 -9.25
N GLU A 207 5.21 1.35 -9.42
CA GLU A 207 4.46 1.14 -10.67
C GLU A 207 3.46 2.27 -10.93
N ILE A 208 2.76 2.76 -9.89
CA ILE A 208 1.84 3.90 -10.00
C ILE A 208 2.56 5.17 -10.46
N ALA A 209 3.70 5.49 -9.84
CA ALA A 209 4.46 6.68 -10.21
C ALA A 209 4.89 6.61 -11.69
N ASP A 210 5.44 5.48 -12.11
CA ASP A 210 5.96 5.32 -13.46
C ASP A 210 4.84 5.32 -14.51
N ALA A 211 3.75 4.59 -14.25
CA ALA A 211 2.59 4.58 -15.14
C ALA A 211 1.98 5.99 -15.31
N ALA A 212 1.90 6.77 -14.23
CA ALA A 212 1.34 8.12 -14.28
C ALA A 212 2.22 9.07 -15.12
N GLN A 213 3.54 9.10 -14.90
CA GLN A 213 4.44 9.96 -15.68
C GLN A 213 4.56 9.52 -17.15
N ILE A 214 4.60 8.22 -17.43
CA ILE A 214 4.62 7.72 -18.82
C ILE A 214 3.37 8.17 -19.57
N SER A 215 2.22 8.04 -18.92
CA SER A 215 0.93 8.37 -19.51
C SER A 215 0.79 9.88 -19.76
N ALA A 216 1.11 10.72 -18.76
CA ALA A 216 0.80 12.14 -18.79
C ALA A 216 1.92 13.03 -19.38
N TYR A 217 3.20 12.67 -19.18
CA TYR A 217 4.33 13.41 -19.75
C TYR A 217 4.80 12.87 -21.10
N GLY A 218 4.28 11.72 -21.54
CA GLY A 218 4.65 11.13 -22.83
C GLY A 218 6.08 10.60 -22.82
N PHE A 219 6.51 9.95 -21.73
CA PHE A 219 7.76 9.20 -21.73
C PHE A 219 7.71 8.00 -22.69
N PRO A 220 8.85 7.38 -23.03
CA PRO A 220 8.87 6.20 -23.87
C PRO A 220 7.92 5.11 -23.37
N ARG A 221 7.22 4.47 -24.31
CA ARG A 221 6.25 3.40 -24.08
C ARG A 221 6.77 2.09 -24.67
N ALA A 222 6.33 0.97 -24.10
CA ALA A 222 6.70 -0.37 -24.55
C ALA A 222 5.94 -0.80 -25.81
#